data_AF-A0A4W3GPE2-F1
#
_entry.id   AF-A0A4W3GPE2-F1
#
_cell.length_a   1.000
_cell.length_b   1.000
_cell.length_c   1.000
_cell.angle_alpha   90.00
_cell.angle_beta   90.00
_cell.angle_gamma   90.00
#
_symmetry.space_group_name_H-M   'P 1'
#
loop_
_entity.id
_entity.type
_entity.pdbx_description
1 polymer ?
#
loop_
_entity_poly.entity_id
_entity_poly.type
_entity_poly.pdbx_seq_one_letter_code
_entity_poly.pdbx_strand_id
1 'polypeptide(L)'
;MHFRFVTKSCNYLYGRSILDQCHSANGLSEPGFQTHVISRFKTPFDLKIQVFDYTAFINLLKLMFSFTLVLLEMAEPIQQLTRNNQPQDREMVPFAQTGQKKKCDQVLYEKRRYEKAKWACVNLDEGNYEQATCLGFMKLMRYICGQNSSGLYLGMTLPIVTIVRTNQSRSELLSTVTVAYHLPGQFQDQIPQPSVADIQIEEWPANIVYTRPFNGVTNEDSILQEINQLAEYLDNPEPLLQDTFIIARYSNPAAPNHQNEIWFIQRP
;
A
#
# COMPACT_ATOMS: atom_id res chain seq x y z
N MET A 1 -8.75 -4.70 -17.41
CA MET A 1 -7.39 -4.33 -17.89
C MET A 1 -6.63 -3.50 -16.86
N HIS A 2 -7.24 -2.48 -16.23
CA HIS A 2 -6.67 -1.64 -15.15
C HIS A 2 -6.01 -2.40 -13.98
N PHE A 3 -6.66 -3.44 -13.46
CA PHE A 3 -6.21 -4.18 -12.27
C PHE A 3 -4.86 -4.92 -12.43
N ARG A 4 -4.53 -5.36 -13.66
CA ARG A 4 -3.27 -6.08 -13.95
C ARG A 4 -2.06 -5.16 -14.12
N PHE A 5 -2.28 -3.86 -14.33
CA PHE A 5 -1.19 -2.89 -14.54
C PHE A 5 -0.70 -2.29 -13.22
N VAL A 6 -1.60 -1.95 -12.29
CA VAL A 6 -1.23 -1.42 -10.96
C VAL A 6 -0.45 -2.47 -10.15
N THR A 7 -0.88 -3.72 -10.20
CA THR A 7 -0.17 -4.86 -9.59
C THR A 7 1.21 -5.07 -10.21
N LYS A 8 1.40 -4.82 -11.50
CA LYS A 8 2.73 -4.88 -12.15
C LYS A 8 3.65 -3.74 -11.73
N SER A 9 3.14 -2.51 -11.62
CA SER A 9 3.96 -1.33 -11.23
C SER A 9 4.37 -1.39 -9.76
N CYS A 10 3.49 -1.82 -8.86
CA CYS A 10 3.87 -2.06 -7.47
C CYS A 10 4.89 -3.23 -7.40
N ASN A 11 4.70 -4.33 -8.12
CA ASN A 11 5.73 -5.39 -8.24
C ASN A 11 7.08 -4.92 -8.83
N TYR A 12 7.08 -3.87 -9.67
CA TYR A 12 8.28 -3.29 -10.28
C TYR A 12 9.12 -2.51 -9.27
N LEU A 13 8.46 -1.72 -8.40
CA LEU A 13 9.07 -1.02 -7.26
C LEU A 13 9.64 -1.97 -6.19
N TYR A 14 9.22 -3.23 -6.24
CA TYR A 14 9.51 -4.27 -5.28
C TYR A 14 10.35 -5.42 -5.85
N GLY A 15 11.06 -5.23 -6.98
CA GLY A 15 12.25 -6.02 -7.31
C GLY A 15 12.03 -7.38 -8.00
N ARG A 16 11.07 -7.52 -8.93
CA ARG A 16 11.17 -8.57 -9.98
C ARG A 16 11.60 -7.96 -11.32
N SER A 17 12.80 -8.35 -11.76
CA SER A 17 13.33 -8.15 -13.11
C SER A 17 12.36 -8.72 -14.16
N ILE A 18 12.16 -7.99 -15.26
CA ILE A 18 11.35 -8.38 -16.42
C ILE A 18 11.84 -9.67 -17.11
N LEU A 19 13.06 -10.15 -16.83
CA LEU A 19 13.65 -11.27 -17.55
C LEU A 19 12.96 -12.64 -17.34
N ASP A 20 12.29 -12.87 -16.21
CA ASP A 20 11.72 -14.20 -15.92
C ASP A 20 10.33 -14.45 -16.55
N GLN A 21 9.64 -13.41 -17.05
CA GLN A 21 8.31 -13.58 -17.67
C GLN A 21 8.35 -13.75 -19.19
N CYS A 22 9.48 -13.54 -19.85
CA CYS A 22 9.59 -13.71 -21.30
C CYS A 22 9.79 -15.18 -21.74
N HIS A 23 10.11 -16.11 -20.82
CA HIS A 23 10.32 -17.52 -21.19
C HIS A 23 9.08 -18.41 -21.15
N SER A 24 7.93 -17.94 -20.65
CA SER A 24 6.74 -18.79 -20.46
C SER A 24 5.56 -18.51 -21.39
N ALA A 25 5.69 -17.61 -22.37
CA ALA A 25 4.58 -17.20 -23.25
C ALA A 25 4.72 -17.65 -24.71
N ASN A 26 5.61 -18.61 -25.01
CA ASN A 26 5.71 -19.23 -26.33
C ASN A 26 5.17 -20.66 -26.27
N GLY A 27 3.87 -20.80 -26.43
CA GLY A 27 3.23 -22.10 -26.56
C GLY A 27 1.78 -22.02 -26.16
N LEU A 28 0.91 -21.75 -27.14
CA LEU A 28 -0.39 -22.38 -27.32
C LEU A 28 -1.09 -21.69 -28.50
N SER A 29 -0.96 -22.33 -29.65
CA SER A 29 -1.79 -22.20 -30.84
C SER A 29 -3.19 -22.78 -30.58
N GLU A 30 -4.24 -22.19 -31.15
CA GLU A 30 -5.40 -22.91 -31.72
C GLU A 30 -6.32 -21.96 -32.54
N PRO A 31 -7.15 -22.50 -33.46
CA PRO A 31 -7.46 -21.87 -34.75
C PRO A 31 -8.95 -21.59 -35.03
N GLY A 32 -9.21 -20.81 -36.10
CA GLY A 32 -10.38 -20.97 -36.98
C GLY A 32 -11.67 -20.22 -36.65
N PHE A 33 -12.10 -19.30 -37.54
CA PHE A 33 -13.17 -19.57 -38.50
C PHE A 33 -13.32 -18.46 -39.55
N GLN A 34 -13.57 -18.89 -40.79
CA GLN A 34 -13.48 -18.13 -42.03
C GLN A 34 -14.68 -17.21 -42.31
N THR A 35 -14.35 -16.19 -43.10
CA THR A 35 -15.15 -15.35 -43.98
C THR A 35 -16.31 -16.05 -44.71
N HIS A 36 -17.49 -15.44 -44.67
CA HIS A 36 -18.47 -15.53 -45.77
C HIS A 36 -18.77 -14.14 -46.35
N VAL A 37 -18.42 -14.00 -47.63
CA VAL A 37 -18.86 -12.92 -48.52
C VAL A 37 -20.20 -13.34 -49.12
N ILE A 38 -21.25 -12.52 -48.96
CA ILE A 38 -22.38 -12.49 -49.90
C ILE A 38 -22.60 -11.03 -50.32
N SER A 39 -22.77 -10.86 -51.62
CA SER A 39 -22.64 -9.64 -52.41
C SER A 39 -23.94 -8.82 -52.55
N ARG A 40 -23.75 -7.49 -52.72
CA ARG A 40 -24.49 -6.55 -53.61
C ARG A 40 -25.94 -6.10 -53.24
N PHE A 41 -26.16 -4.83 -52.89
CA PHE A 41 -26.45 -3.66 -53.77
C PHE A 41 -27.03 -2.43 -53.01
N LYS A 42 -26.50 -1.23 -53.35
CA LYS A 42 -27.13 0.13 -53.47
C LYS A 42 -27.52 1.04 -52.26
N THR A 43 -26.76 2.16 -52.18
CA THR A 43 -27.06 3.58 -51.79
C THR A 43 -27.13 3.96 -50.29
N PRO A 44 -27.03 5.28 -49.92
CA PRO A 44 -25.89 5.81 -49.16
C PRO A 44 -26.33 6.26 -47.75
N PHE A 45 -25.90 5.56 -46.70
CA PHE A 45 -26.24 5.96 -45.33
C PHE A 45 -25.04 5.93 -44.39
N ASP A 46 -24.93 7.04 -43.66
CA ASP A 46 -24.25 7.24 -42.39
C ASP A 46 -22.77 6.86 -42.29
N LEU A 47 -21.96 7.89 -42.43
CA LEU A 47 -20.68 8.01 -41.74
C LEU A 47 -20.95 8.03 -40.22
N LYS A 48 -21.19 6.86 -39.60
CA LYS A 48 -21.08 6.71 -38.15
C LYS A 48 -19.61 6.83 -37.78
N ILE A 49 -19.16 8.07 -37.61
CA ILE A 49 -18.02 8.38 -36.75
C ILE A 49 -18.41 7.83 -35.38
N GLN A 50 -17.86 6.67 -35.00
CA GLN A 50 -17.80 6.31 -33.58
C GLN A 50 -17.03 7.45 -32.92
N VAL A 51 -17.75 8.32 -32.23
CA VAL A 51 -17.16 9.30 -31.32
C VAL A 51 -16.41 8.47 -30.29
N PHE A 52 -15.10 8.31 -30.49
CA PHE A 52 -14.20 8.02 -29.39
C PHE A 52 -14.48 9.10 -28.36
N ASP A 53 -14.95 8.70 -27.17
CA ASP A 53 -15.15 9.64 -26.07
C ASP A 53 -13.79 10.32 -25.82
N TYR A 54 -13.66 11.55 -26.33
CA TYR A 54 -12.44 12.34 -26.22
C TYR A 54 -12.06 12.53 -24.74
N THR A 55 -13.05 12.52 -23.84
CA THR A 55 -12.83 12.56 -22.39
C THR A 55 -12.14 11.29 -21.91
N ALA A 56 -12.61 10.11 -22.35
CA ALA A 56 -11.99 8.83 -22.02
C ALA A 56 -10.58 8.71 -22.60
N PHE A 57 -10.35 9.18 -23.83
CA PHE A 57 -9.03 9.18 -24.46
C PHE A 57 -8.06 10.14 -23.75
N ILE A 58 -8.50 11.36 -23.41
CA ILE A 58 -7.68 12.33 -22.65
C ILE A 58 -7.40 11.82 -21.24
N ASN A 59 -8.36 11.20 -20.56
CA ASN A 59 -8.13 10.59 -19.25
C ASN A 59 -7.14 9.42 -19.34
N LEU A 60 -7.23 8.60 -20.40
CA LEU A 60 -6.26 7.54 -20.64
C LEU A 60 -4.86 8.11 -20.93
N LEU A 61 -4.75 9.18 -21.71
CA LEU A 61 -3.47 9.85 -22.00
C LEU A 61 -2.87 10.48 -20.74
N LYS A 62 -3.69 11.16 -19.93
CA LYS A 62 -3.29 11.70 -18.61
C LYS A 62 -2.82 10.59 -17.69
N LEU A 63 -3.52 9.47 -17.67
CA LEU A 63 -3.15 8.31 -16.86
C LEU A 63 -1.82 7.71 -17.33
N MET A 64 -1.64 7.48 -18.63
CA MET A 64 -0.38 6.97 -19.20
C MET A 64 0.79 7.93 -18.96
N PHE A 65 0.57 9.23 -19.11
CA PHE A 65 1.59 10.24 -18.85
C PHE A 65 1.92 10.34 -17.36
N SER A 66 0.92 10.31 -16.48
CA SER A 66 1.09 10.26 -15.03
C SER A 66 1.88 9.02 -14.60
N PHE A 67 1.57 7.84 -15.15
CA PHE A 67 2.35 6.63 -14.89
C PHE A 67 3.80 6.73 -15.37
N THR A 68 4.02 7.30 -16.56
CA THR A 68 5.38 7.47 -17.11
C THR A 68 6.19 8.44 -16.26
N LEU A 69 5.57 9.55 -15.84
CA LEU A 69 6.18 10.54 -14.96
C LEU A 69 6.52 9.93 -13.59
N VAL A 70 5.59 9.19 -12.98
CA VAL A 70 5.82 8.49 -11.70
C VAL A 70 6.96 7.49 -11.81
N LEU A 71 7.06 6.72 -12.90
CA LEU A 71 8.17 5.78 -13.10
C LEU A 71 9.53 6.49 -13.22
N LEU A 72 9.57 7.64 -13.90
CA LEU A 72 10.78 8.47 -13.99
C LEU A 72 11.17 9.08 -12.65
N GLU A 73 10.21 9.61 -11.90
CA GLU A 73 10.46 10.21 -10.57
C GLU A 73 10.91 9.19 -9.53
N MET A 74 10.51 7.92 -9.67
CA MET A 74 10.88 6.86 -8.74
C MET A 74 12.22 6.18 -9.08
N ALA A 75 12.82 6.43 -10.25
CA ALA A 75 14.04 5.75 -10.68
C ALA A 75 15.22 5.95 -9.71
N GLU A 76 15.50 7.19 -9.31
CA GLU A 76 16.56 7.52 -8.36
C GLU A 76 16.25 7.00 -6.94
N PRO A 77 15.04 7.22 -6.37
CA PRO A 77 14.65 6.61 -5.10
C PRO A 77 14.81 5.08 -5.07
N ILE A 78 14.42 4.38 -6.13
CA ILE A 78 14.59 2.92 -6.23
C ILE A 78 16.07 2.53 -6.20
N GLN A 79 16.93 3.23 -6.94
CA GLN A 79 18.37 2.94 -6.94
C GLN A 79 19.00 3.18 -5.57
N GLN A 80 18.68 4.30 -4.93
CA GLN A 80 19.18 4.63 -3.60
C GLN A 80 18.70 3.64 -2.55
N LEU A 81 17.43 3.23 -2.59
CA LEU A 81 16.89 2.20 -1.72
C LEU A 81 17.59 0.85 -1.96
N THR A 82 17.76 0.43 -3.21
CA THR A 82 18.45 -0.84 -3.55
C THR A 82 19.89 -0.86 -3.03
N ARG A 83 20.57 0.30 -3.05
CA ARG A 83 21.94 0.44 -2.57
C ARG A 83 22.06 0.44 -1.04
N ASN A 84 21.12 1.10 -0.36
CA ASN A 84 21.27 1.44 1.07
C ASN A 84 20.35 0.66 2.01
N ASN A 85 19.34 -0.06 1.52
CA ASN A 85 18.33 -0.74 2.34
C ASN A 85 18.67 -2.23 2.58
N GLN A 86 19.83 -2.50 3.20
CA GLN A 86 20.14 -3.87 3.59
C GLN A 86 19.26 -4.28 4.78
N PRO A 87 18.77 -5.55 4.86
CA PRO A 87 17.86 -5.98 5.91
C PRO A 87 18.37 -5.74 7.34
N GLN A 88 19.67 -5.85 7.56
CA GLN A 88 20.32 -5.63 8.85
C GLN A 88 20.35 -4.16 9.31
N ASP A 89 20.20 -3.22 8.37
CA ASP A 89 20.25 -1.78 8.64
C ASP A 89 18.86 -1.20 8.90
N ARG A 90 17.80 -2.03 8.82
CA ARG A 90 16.43 -1.60 9.06
C ARG A 90 16.17 -1.47 10.55
N GLU A 91 15.70 -0.30 10.95
CA GLU A 91 15.30 -0.05 12.34
C GLU A 91 13.89 -0.61 12.58
N MET A 92 13.70 -1.35 13.68
CA MET A 92 12.37 -1.77 14.10
C MET A 92 11.78 -0.70 15.01
N VAL A 93 10.52 -0.32 14.79
CA VAL A 93 9.80 0.59 15.69
C VAL A 93 9.77 -0.02 17.10
N PRO A 94 10.31 0.66 18.12
CA PRO A 94 10.43 0.07 19.45
C PRO A 94 9.07 -0.02 20.13
N PHE A 95 8.82 -1.16 20.79
CA PHE A 95 7.64 -1.38 21.62
C PHE A 95 7.97 -2.21 22.86
N ALA A 96 7.15 -2.05 23.90
CA ALA A 96 7.14 -2.95 25.06
C ALA A 96 5.93 -3.89 24.96
N GLN A 97 6.16 -5.20 24.98
CA GLN A 97 5.06 -6.17 25.09
C GLN A 97 4.51 -6.14 26.51
N THR A 98 3.22 -5.83 26.65
CA THR A 98 2.53 -5.68 27.95
C THR A 98 1.56 -6.81 28.26
N GLY A 99 1.27 -7.68 27.28
CA GLY A 99 0.40 -8.83 27.47
C GLY A 99 0.20 -9.64 26.19
N GLN A 100 -0.55 -10.74 26.31
CA GLN A 100 -0.97 -11.60 25.20
C GLN A 100 -2.17 -12.45 25.62
N LYS A 101 -3.03 -12.83 24.67
CA LYS A 101 -4.06 -13.86 24.86
C LYS A 101 -3.65 -15.10 24.07
N LYS A 102 -3.74 -16.27 24.69
CA LYS A 102 -3.42 -17.56 24.07
C LYS A 102 -4.60 -18.53 24.16
N LYS A 103 -4.70 -19.44 23.19
CA LYS A 103 -5.59 -20.60 23.22
C LYS A 103 -4.84 -21.81 22.69
N CYS A 104 -4.72 -22.87 23.50
CA CYS A 104 -3.99 -24.10 23.15
C CYS A 104 -2.59 -23.80 22.56
N ASP A 105 -1.78 -23.04 23.29
CA ASP A 105 -0.42 -22.57 22.92
C ASP A 105 -0.31 -21.65 21.69
N GLN A 106 -1.41 -21.40 20.98
CA GLN A 106 -1.47 -20.42 19.90
C GLN A 106 -1.72 -19.01 20.48
N VAL A 107 -0.89 -18.04 20.10
CA VAL A 107 -1.12 -16.62 20.39
C VAL A 107 -2.27 -16.12 19.53
N LEU A 108 -3.35 -15.67 20.16
CA LEU A 108 -4.50 -15.06 19.50
C LEU A 108 -4.24 -13.59 19.19
N TYR A 109 -3.65 -12.86 20.15
CA TYR A 109 -3.16 -11.50 19.97
C TYR A 109 -2.08 -11.16 21.00
N GLU A 110 -1.30 -10.14 20.69
CA GLU A 110 -0.36 -9.48 21.60
C GLU A 110 -0.83 -8.07 21.96
N LYS A 111 -0.52 -7.63 23.18
CA LYS A 111 -0.74 -6.26 23.64
C LYS A 111 0.62 -5.56 23.71
N ARG A 112 0.80 -4.49 22.94
CA ARG A 112 2.08 -3.75 22.83
C ARG A 112 1.86 -2.28 23.19
N ARG A 113 2.82 -1.68 23.90
CA ARG A 113 2.88 -0.25 24.17
C ARG A 113 3.95 0.39 23.30
N TYR A 114 3.55 1.37 22.49
CA TYR A 114 4.45 2.22 21.73
C TYR A 114 4.59 3.55 22.47
N GLU A 115 5.82 4.08 22.51
CA GLU A 115 6.06 5.41 23.04
C GLU A 115 5.68 6.49 22.02
N LYS A 116 5.65 7.74 22.48
CA LYS A 116 5.43 8.88 21.58
C LYS A 116 6.54 8.93 20.53
N ALA A 117 6.18 9.22 19.28
CA ALA A 117 7.13 9.31 18.18
C ALA A 117 6.56 10.16 17.04
N LYS A 118 7.45 10.72 16.22
CA LYS A 118 7.10 11.39 14.98
C LYS A 118 7.03 10.41 13.81
N TRP A 119 6.00 10.59 13.00
CA TRP A 119 5.70 9.82 11.80
C TRP A 119 5.55 10.75 10.61
N ALA A 120 6.06 10.34 9.47
CA ALA A 120 5.75 10.96 8.19
C ALA A 120 4.49 10.29 7.64
N CYS A 121 3.43 11.06 7.45
CA CYS A 121 2.10 10.60 7.07
C CYS A 121 1.72 11.14 5.69
N VAL A 122 1.11 10.28 4.87
CA VAL A 122 0.51 10.64 3.59
C VAL A 122 -0.95 10.25 3.62
N ASN A 123 -1.82 11.25 3.56
CA ASN A 123 -3.27 11.08 3.51
C ASN A 123 -3.75 11.00 2.05
N LEU A 124 -4.59 10.01 1.75
CA LEU A 124 -5.16 9.77 0.42
C LEU A 124 -6.65 9.50 0.55
N ASP A 125 -7.47 10.31 -0.11
CA ASP A 125 -8.93 10.29 0.00
C ASP A 125 -9.63 9.62 -1.20
N GLU A 126 -8.86 9.10 -2.16
CA GLU A 126 -9.35 8.54 -3.42
C GLU A 126 -8.65 7.23 -3.82
N GLY A 127 -9.32 6.45 -4.65
CA GLY A 127 -8.85 5.14 -5.12
C GLY A 127 -9.28 4.00 -4.19
N ASN A 128 -8.93 2.78 -4.59
CA ASN A 128 -9.09 1.61 -3.72
C ASN A 128 -7.88 1.49 -2.78
N TYR A 129 -8.00 0.66 -1.74
CA TYR A 129 -6.96 0.49 -0.72
C TYR A 129 -5.57 0.19 -1.31
N GLU A 130 -5.50 -0.68 -2.32
CA GLU A 130 -4.24 -1.10 -2.94
C GLU A 130 -3.55 0.05 -3.69
N GLN A 131 -4.32 0.80 -4.47
CA GLN A 131 -3.84 1.97 -5.21
C GLN A 131 -3.37 3.06 -4.27
N ALA A 132 -4.19 3.39 -3.28
CA ALA A 132 -3.88 4.44 -2.32
C ALA A 132 -2.64 4.06 -1.50
N THR A 133 -2.55 2.83 -0.98
CA THR A 133 -1.37 2.37 -0.25
C THR A 133 -0.10 2.39 -1.12
N CYS A 134 -0.19 1.98 -2.39
CA CYS A 134 0.96 2.01 -3.31
C CYS A 134 1.42 3.46 -3.57
N LEU A 135 0.48 4.38 -3.82
CA LEU A 135 0.77 5.80 -4.03
C LEU A 135 1.38 6.47 -2.78
N GLY A 136 0.79 6.21 -1.61
CA GLY A 136 1.28 6.75 -0.35
C GLY A 136 2.69 6.27 -0.04
N PHE A 137 2.96 4.98 -0.27
CA PHE A 137 4.31 4.44 -0.12
C PHE A 137 5.30 5.06 -1.11
N MET A 138 4.94 5.29 -2.37
CA MET A 138 5.82 5.97 -3.33
C MET A 138 6.18 7.39 -2.88
N LYS A 139 5.21 8.14 -2.33
CA LYS A 139 5.46 9.48 -1.77
C LYS A 139 6.42 9.42 -0.58
N LEU A 140 6.21 8.50 0.36
CA LEU A 140 7.13 8.29 1.49
C LEU A 140 8.53 7.87 1.02
N MET A 141 8.61 7.02 0.00
CA MET A 141 9.87 6.56 -0.56
C MET A 141 10.72 7.70 -1.13
N ARG A 142 10.11 8.66 -1.82
CA ARG A 142 10.81 9.87 -2.27
C ARG A 142 11.40 10.64 -1.09
N TYR A 143 10.61 10.82 -0.03
CA TYR A 143 11.06 11.49 1.18
C TYR A 143 12.23 10.78 1.87
N ILE A 144 12.11 9.46 2.03
CA ILE A 144 13.15 8.61 2.62
C ILE A 144 14.43 8.64 1.77
N CYS A 145 14.31 8.68 0.44
CA CYS A 145 15.42 8.70 -0.51
C CYS A 145 15.79 10.13 -0.96
N GLY A 146 15.99 11.03 -0.01
CA GLY A 146 16.64 12.31 -0.29
C GLY A 146 15.74 13.47 -0.72
N GLN A 147 14.44 13.27 -0.97
CA GLN A 147 13.51 14.38 -1.22
C GLN A 147 13.01 14.99 0.09
N ASN A 148 13.97 15.43 0.88
CA ASN A 148 13.81 16.10 2.16
C ASN A 148 14.89 17.19 2.28
N SER A 149 14.74 18.10 3.23
CA SER A 149 15.65 19.23 3.44
C SER A 149 17.13 18.86 3.66
N SER A 150 17.45 17.63 4.05
CA SER A 150 18.85 17.17 4.21
C SER A 150 19.45 16.63 2.91
N GLY A 151 18.64 16.24 1.92
CA GLY A 151 19.10 15.56 0.71
C GLY A 151 19.61 14.12 0.94
N LEU A 152 19.51 13.60 2.17
CA LEU A 152 20.08 12.31 2.56
C LEU A 152 19.05 11.18 2.53
N TYR A 153 19.56 9.95 2.40
CA TYR A 153 18.80 8.75 2.71
C TYR A 153 18.54 8.70 4.21
N LEU A 154 17.26 8.63 4.60
CA LEU A 154 16.89 8.66 6.01
C LEU A 154 17.06 7.30 6.71
N GLY A 155 17.20 6.20 5.96
CA GLY A 155 17.10 4.85 6.53
C GLY A 155 15.71 4.26 6.32
N MET A 156 15.54 2.98 6.59
CA MET A 156 14.25 2.30 6.52
C MET A 156 13.87 1.82 7.92
N THR A 157 12.65 2.13 8.35
CA THR A 157 12.08 1.63 9.60
C THR A 157 10.90 0.72 9.30
N LEU A 158 10.70 -0.30 10.13
CA LEU A 158 9.60 -1.24 10.00
C LEU A 158 8.79 -1.34 11.30
N PRO A 159 7.46 -1.51 11.21
CA PRO A 159 6.67 -1.65 9.98
C PRO A 159 6.40 -0.31 9.28
N ILE A 160 6.12 -0.36 7.98
CA ILE A 160 5.34 0.69 7.32
C ILE A 160 3.87 0.42 7.66
N VAL A 161 3.18 1.43 8.14
CA VAL A 161 1.81 1.28 8.63
C VAL A 161 0.81 1.97 7.73
N THR A 162 -0.35 1.35 7.52
CA THR A 162 -1.49 1.98 6.85
C THR A 162 -2.63 2.09 7.85
N ILE A 163 -3.09 3.32 8.12
CA ILE A 163 -4.29 3.57 8.89
C ILE A 163 -5.48 3.52 7.96
N VAL A 164 -6.47 2.72 8.33
CA VAL A 164 -7.74 2.58 7.62
C VAL A 164 -8.90 2.85 8.57
N ARG A 165 -10.03 3.24 7.99
CA ARG A 165 -11.27 3.41 8.74
C ARG A 165 -12.37 2.52 8.18
N THR A 166 -13.30 2.12 9.04
CA THR A 166 -14.50 1.40 8.62
C THR A 166 -15.76 2.20 8.92
N ASN A 167 -16.87 1.79 8.32
CA ASN A 167 -18.18 2.19 8.83
C ASN A 167 -18.43 1.60 10.24
N GLN A 168 -19.51 2.03 10.90
CA GLN A 168 -19.84 1.62 12.27
C GLN A 168 -20.02 0.11 12.43
N SER A 169 -20.49 -0.58 11.39
CA SER A 169 -20.72 -2.03 11.39
C SER A 169 -19.51 -2.87 11.00
N ARG A 170 -18.35 -2.25 10.72
CA ARG A 170 -17.14 -2.94 10.20
C ARG A 170 -17.43 -3.83 8.99
N SER A 171 -18.35 -3.38 8.14
CA SER A 171 -18.76 -4.09 6.93
C SER A 171 -18.21 -3.45 5.66
N GLU A 172 -17.62 -2.26 5.77
CA GLU A 172 -17.08 -1.50 4.63
C GLU A 172 -15.85 -0.72 5.09
N LEU A 173 -14.81 -0.71 4.26
CA LEU A 173 -13.62 0.12 4.42
C LEU A 173 -13.87 1.48 3.76
N LEU A 174 -13.60 2.56 4.49
CA LEU A 174 -13.67 3.91 3.91
C LEU A 174 -12.50 4.13 2.94
N SER A 175 -12.72 4.93 1.89
CA SER A 175 -11.72 5.20 0.86
C SER A 175 -10.48 5.92 1.39
N THR A 176 -10.64 6.73 2.43
CA THR A 176 -9.53 7.46 3.03
C THR A 176 -8.57 6.52 3.75
N VAL A 177 -7.31 6.54 3.31
CA VAL A 177 -6.22 5.83 3.97
C VAL A 177 -5.08 6.79 4.28
N THR A 178 -4.36 6.50 5.36
CA THR A 178 -3.12 7.19 5.69
C THR A 178 -1.99 6.18 5.65
N VAL A 179 -0.95 6.41 4.86
CA VAL A 179 0.27 5.60 4.90
C VAL A 179 1.31 6.35 5.73
N ALA A 180 1.93 5.68 6.69
CA ALA A 180 2.83 6.31 7.64
C ALA A 180 4.15 5.55 7.81
N TYR A 181 5.21 6.34 7.97
CA TYR A 181 6.59 5.92 8.16
C TYR A 181 7.10 6.49 9.48
N HIS A 182 7.57 5.64 10.37
CA HIS A 182 8.18 6.06 11.63
C HIS A 182 9.52 6.72 11.33
N LEU A 183 9.80 7.91 11.88
CA LEU A 183 11.13 8.49 11.68
C LEU A 183 12.18 7.69 12.49
N PRO A 184 13.32 7.33 11.90
CA PRO A 184 14.41 6.65 12.62
C PRO A 184 14.81 7.42 13.86
N GLY A 185 15.31 6.73 14.90
CA GLY A 185 15.60 7.34 16.20
C GLY A 185 16.44 8.62 16.11
N GLN A 186 17.43 8.65 15.21
CA GLN A 186 18.29 9.82 15.00
C GLN A 186 17.57 11.08 14.46
N PHE A 187 16.38 10.93 13.86
CA PHE A 187 15.58 12.01 13.28
C PHE A 187 14.34 12.36 14.11
N GLN A 188 14.15 11.72 15.26
CA GLN A 188 13.03 12.02 16.15
C GLN A 188 13.11 13.44 16.74
N ASP A 189 14.29 13.98 17.01
CA ASP A 189 14.45 15.35 17.53
C ASP A 189 14.61 16.39 16.41
N GLN A 190 15.41 16.06 15.38
CA GLN A 190 15.69 16.93 14.25
C GLN A 190 15.15 16.32 12.97
N ILE A 191 13.96 16.76 12.58
CA ILE A 191 13.19 16.23 11.46
C ILE A 191 13.69 16.83 10.15
N PRO A 192 14.21 16.04 9.20
CA PRO A 192 14.41 16.50 7.84
C PRO A 192 13.04 16.82 7.23
N GLN A 193 12.75 18.10 6.99
CA GLN A 193 11.44 18.51 6.47
C GLN A 193 11.21 17.94 5.06
N PRO A 194 10.00 17.43 4.74
CA PRO A 194 9.66 17.00 3.38
C PRO A 194 9.78 18.15 2.38
N SER A 195 10.29 17.86 1.18
CA SER A 195 10.43 18.89 0.13
C SER A 195 9.11 19.24 -0.56
N VAL A 196 8.04 18.47 -0.31
CA VAL A 196 6.70 18.65 -0.89
C VAL A 196 5.63 18.60 0.19
N ALA A 197 4.52 19.31 -0.01
CA ALA A 197 3.46 19.49 0.99
C ALA A 197 2.59 18.24 1.24
N ASP A 198 2.71 17.21 0.42
CA ASP A 198 1.89 15.99 0.48
C ASP A 198 2.24 15.07 1.66
N ILE A 199 3.33 15.35 2.38
CA ILE A 199 3.78 14.58 3.54
C ILE A 199 3.65 15.47 4.77
N GLN A 200 2.88 15.01 5.74
CA GLN A 200 2.68 15.67 7.01
C GLN A 200 3.51 14.96 8.07
N ILE A 201 4.25 15.72 8.87
CA ILE A 201 4.95 15.15 10.03
C ILE A 201 4.02 15.28 11.23
N GLU A 202 3.62 14.14 11.78
CA GLU A 202 2.70 14.04 12.91
C GLU A 202 3.44 13.48 14.13
N GLU A 203 3.20 14.03 15.31
CA GLU A 203 3.61 13.40 16.57
C GLU A 203 2.47 12.53 17.08
N TRP A 204 2.66 11.23 17.05
CA TRP A 204 1.70 10.28 17.60
C TRP A 204 1.98 10.10 19.10
N PRO A 205 0.97 10.21 19.98
CA PRO A 205 1.16 10.00 21.40
C PRO A 205 1.49 8.54 21.70
N ALA A 206 2.07 8.31 22.88
CA ALA A 206 2.24 6.96 23.39
C ALA A 206 0.88 6.26 23.41
N ASN A 207 0.81 5.06 22.86
CA ASN A 207 -0.43 4.33 22.71
C ASN A 207 -0.24 2.84 23.01
N ILE A 208 -1.36 2.16 23.22
CA ILE A 208 -1.40 0.73 23.38
C ILE A 208 -2.14 0.15 22.18
N VAL A 209 -1.57 -0.88 21.57
CA VAL A 209 -2.21 -1.60 20.47
C VAL A 209 -2.37 -3.07 20.81
N TYR A 210 -3.41 -3.66 20.24
CA TYR A 210 -3.65 -5.09 20.22
C TYR A 210 -3.42 -5.57 18.80
N THR A 211 -2.50 -6.51 18.63
CA THR A 211 -2.02 -6.91 17.30
C THR A 211 -2.11 -8.41 17.10
N ARG A 212 -2.45 -8.81 15.87
CA ARG A 212 -2.42 -10.19 15.42
C ARG A 212 -1.75 -10.27 14.04
N PRO A 213 -0.81 -11.22 13.83
CA PRO A 213 -0.25 -11.47 12.52
C PRO A 213 -1.27 -12.14 11.59
N PHE A 214 -1.16 -11.82 10.30
CA PHE A 214 -1.92 -12.46 9.23
C PHE A 214 -1.09 -12.52 7.94
N ASN A 215 -1.47 -13.43 7.05
CA ASN A 215 -0.78 -13.69 5.78
C ASN A 215 -1.78 -13.67 4.64
N GLY A 216 -1.29 -13.43 3.42
CA GLY A 216 -2.10 -13.49 2.21
C GLY A 216 -2.39 -12.11 1.61
N VAL A 217 -3.26 -12.10 0.60
CA VAL A 217 -3.61 -10.87 -0.13
C VAL A 217 -4.15 -9.82 0.85
N THR A 218 -3.76 -8.57 0.65
CA THR A 218 -4.22 -7.43 1.46
C THR A 218 -5.05 -6.48 0.58
N ASN A 219 -6.34 -6.77 0.46
CA ASN A 219 -7.38 -5.94 -0.16
C ASN A 219 -8.50 -5.61 0.85
N GLU A 220 -9.49 -4.79 0.47
CA GLU A 220 -10.54 -4.35 1.41
C GLU A 220 -11.25 -5.52 2.11
N ASP A 221 -11.66 -6.55 1.35
CA ASP A 221 -12.38 -7.71 1.89
C ASP A 221 -11.55 -8.48 2.92
N SER A 222 -10.29 -8.78 2.57
CA SER A 222 -9.37 -9.49 3.48
C SER A 222 -9.10 -8.67 4.75
N ILE A 223 -8.93 -7.35 4.64
CA ILE A 223 -8.70 -6.48 5.79
C ILE A 223 -9.90 -6.51 6.74
N LEU A 224 -11.13 -6.43 6.20
CA LEU A 224 -12.35 -6.53 7.00
C LEU A 224 -12.47 -7.89 7.70
N GLN A 225 -12.07 -8.98 7.05
CA GLN A 225 -12.02 -10.30 7.69
C GLN A 225 -11.04 -10.32 8.87
N GLU A 226 -9.82 -9.80 8.68
CA GLU A 226 -8.80 -9.80 9.74
C GLU A 226 -9.21 -8.90 10.93
N ILE A 227 -9.85 -7.75 10.65
CA ILE A 227 -10.44 -6.85 11.66
C ILE A 227 -11.48 -7.60 12.48
N ASN A 228 -12.46 -8.24 11.82
CA ASN A 228 -13.55 -8.92 12.52
C ASN A 228 -13.04 -10.12 13.33
N GLN A 229 -12.06 -10.87 12.81
CA GLN A 229 -11.44 -11.97 13.55
C GLN A 229 -10.69 -11.49 14.81
N LEU A 230 -9.95 -10.38 14.75
CA LEU A 230 -9.30 -9.84 15.94
C LEU A 230 -10.33 -9.29 16.94
N ALA A 231 -11.43 -8.69 16.46
CA ALA A 231 -12.52 -8.24 17.32
C ALA A 231 -13.14 -9.38 18.14
N GLU A 232 -13.33 -10.55 17.55
CA GLU A 232 -13.80 -11.75 18.25
C GLU A 232 -12.87 -12.17 19.38
N TYR A 233 -11.54 -12.03 19.22
CA TYR A 233 -10.60 -12.42 20.27
C TYR A 233 -10.53 -11.41 21.42
N LEU A 234 -10.94 -10.17 21.20
CA LEU A 234 -10.79 -9.10 22.19
C LEU A 234 -11.89 -9.09 23.26
N ASP A 235 -12.96 -9.88 23.12
CA ASP A 235 -14.00 -10.18 24.14
C ASP A 235 -14.17 -9.11 25.24
N ASN A 236 -14.75 -7.97 24.86
CA ASN A 236 -15.03 -6.75 25.65
C ASN A 236 -13.89 -5.70 25.70
N PRO A 237 -13.79 -4.84 24.67
CA PRO A 237 -12.64 -4.01 24.37
C PRO A 237 -12.71 -2.58 24.92
N GLU A 238 -13.36 -2.31 26.05
CA GLU A 238 -13.50 -0.91 26.48
C GLU A 238 -12.21 -0.42 27.19
N PRO A 239 -11.46 0.53 26.61
CA PRO A 239 -11.82 1.37 25.46
C PRO A 239 -10.87 1.23 24.26
N LEU A 240 -11.30 0.60 23.16
CA LEU A 240 -10.63 0.61 21.84
C LEU A 240 -11.29 1.63 20.92
N LEU A 241 -10.53 2.15 19.95
CA LEU A 241 -11.08 2.84 18.80
C LEU A 241 -11.90 1.84 17.96
N GLN A 242 -13.13 2.20 17.66
CA GLN A 242 -14.09 1.25 17.08
C GLN A 242 -14.04 1.17 15.56
N ASP A 243 -13.59 2.25 14.91
CA ASP A 243 -13.65 2.49 13.48
C ASP A 243 -12.27 2.68 12.82
N THR A 244 -11.19 2.72 13.61
CA THR A 244 -9.84 3.04 13.14
C THR A 244 -8.89 1.89 13.45
N PHE A 245 -8.22 1.39 12.40
CA PHE A 245 -7.34 0.23 12.47
C PHE A 245 -6.02 0.50 11.76
N ILE A 246 -4.98 -0.24 12.14
CA ILE A 246 -3.67 -0.14 11.49
C ILE A 246 -3.30 -1.49 10.86
N ILE A 247 -2.91 -1.47 9.60
CA ILE A 247 -2.22 -2.58 8.94
C ILE A 247 -0.73 -2.29 9.00
N ALA A 248 0.03 -3.13 9.70
CA ALA A 248 1.48 -3.03 9.79
C ALA A 248 2.14 -4.03 8.84
N ARG A 249 2.98 -3.52 7.93
CA ARG A 249 3.68 -4.32 6.91
C ARG A 249 5.19 -4.30 7.16
N TYR A 250 5.77 -5.48 7.33
CA TYR A 250 7.20 -5.65 7.64
C TYR A 250 8.06 -6.00 6.42
N SER A 251 7.42 -6.43 5.35
CA SER A 251 8.10 -7.00 4.19
C SER A 251 7.45 -6.55 2.90
N ASN A 252 8.24 -6.66 1.83
CA ASN A 252 7.78 -6.50 0.48
C ASN A 252 6.55 -7.38 0.18
N PRO A 253 5.44 -6.85 -0.39
CA PRO A 253 4.26 -7.61 -0.78
C PRO A 253 4.54 -8.82 -1.70
N ALA A 254 5.59 -8.76 -2.52
CA ALA A 254 5.99 -9.83 -3.43
C ALA A 254 6.79 -10.96 -2.73
N ALA A 255 7.14 -10.80 -1.44
CA ALA A 255 7.82 -11.84 -0.69
C ALA A 255 6.86 -13.02 -0.41
N PRO A 256 7.33 -14.28 -0.56
CA PRO A 256 6.48 -15.46 -0.40
C PRO A 256 5.94 -15.64 1.04
N ASN A 257 6.66 -15.12 2.04
CA ASN A 257 6.26 -15.12 3.45
C ASN A 257 6.18 -13.68 3.97
N HIS A 258 5.39 -12.83 3.31
CA HIS A 258 5.24 -11.47 3.80
C HIS A 258 4.45 -11.45 5.11
N GLN A 259 5.00 -10.82 6.13
CA GLN A 259 4.37 -10.71 7.44
C GLN A 259 3.61 -9.40 7.51
N ASN A 260 2.30 -9.50 7.68
CA ASN A 260 1.44 -8.37 8.02
C ASN A 260 0.87 -8.56 9.42
N GLU A 261 0.49 -7.47 10.06
CA GLU A 261 -0.25 -7.47 11.31
C GLU A 261 -1.45 -6.53 11.21
N ILE A 262 -2.56 -6.89 11.84
CA ILE A 262 -3.71 -6.01 12.04
C ILE A 262 -3.70 -5.52 13.49
N TRP A 263 -3.85 -4.22 13.68
CA TRP A 263 -3.73 -3.55 14.97
C TRP A 263 -5.02 -2.81 15.32
N PHE A 264 -5.50 -3.02 16.54
CA PHE A 264 -6.52 -2.21 17.19
C PHE A 264 -5.85 -1.26 18.17
N ILE A 265 -6.28 0.00 18.19
CA ILE A 265 -5.71 1.03 19.05
C ILE A 265 -6.58 1.19 20.30
N GLN A 266 -5.96 1.16 21.47
CA GLN A 266 -6.62 1.55 22.71
C GLN A 266 -6.87 3.06 22.71
N ARG A 267 -8.10 3.47 23.04
CA ARG A 267 -8.43 4.88 23.26
C ARG A 267 -7.47 5.48 24.30
N PRO A 268 -6.96 6.70 24.04
CA PRO A 268 -6.16 7.46 24.99
C PRO A 268 -6.84 7.67 26.34
#